data_AF-A0A9W9YGN2-F1
#
_entry.id   AF-A0A9W9YGN2-F1
#
_cell.length_a   1.000
_cell.length_b   1.000
_cell.length_c   1.000
_cell.angle_alpha   90.00
_cell.angle_beta   90.00
_cell.angle_gamma   90.00
#
_symmetry.space_group_name_H-M   'P 1'
#
loop_
_entity.id
_entity.type
_entity.pdbx_description
1 polymer ?
#
loop_
_entity_poly.entity_id
_entity_poly.type
_entity_poly.pdbx_seq_one_letter_code
_entity_poly.pdbx_strand_id
1 'polypeptide(L)'
;MQPRDAGAGGGGGQTREEKVKQVLDEVLEKLPDEFNVVEMMARVEDRTPYTVVAFQECERMNTLTSEIKRSLKELDLGLKVSSTVFYKIVVILRLS
;
A
#
# COMPACT_ATOMS: atom_id res chain seq x y z
N MET A 1 7.62 29.23 -0.87
CA MET A 1 6.88 28.77 0.33
C MET A 1 7.62 27.59 0.91
N GLN A 2 8.34 27.77 2.02
CA GLN A 2 8.90 26.66 2.80
C GLN A 2 7.83 26.14 3.78
N PRO A 3 7.65 24.82 3.94
CA PRO A 3 6.81 24.30 5.01
C PRO A 3 7.52 24.57 6.34
N ARG A 4 6.80 25.21 7.26
CA ARG A 4 7.31 25.52 8.60
C ARG A 4 7.16 24.27 9.46
N ASP A 5 8.27 23.70 9.91
CA ASP A 5 8.32 22.90 11.14
C ASP A 5 8.02 23.85 12.30
N ALA A 6 6.74 23.98 12.64
CA ALA A 6 6.29 24.76 13.77
C ALA A 6 6.10 23.83 14.97
N GLY A 7 7.00 23.94 15.96
CA GLY A 7 6.67 23.64 17.34
C GLY A 7 7.58 22.64 18.01
N ALA A 8 8.65 23.14 18.62
CA ALA A 8 9.30 22.50 19.75
C ALA A 8 8.27 22.32 20.89
N GLY A 9 8.05 21.08 21.29
CA GLY A 9 7.26 20.70 22.47
C GLY A 9 7.57 19.25 22.82
N GLY A 10 8.23 19.04 23.96
CA GLY A 10 8.59 17.71 24.44
C GLY A 10 7.37 16.80 24.56
N GLY A 11 7.42 15.66 23.88
CA GLY A 11 6.43 14.60 23.92
C GLY A 11 6.63 13.70 22.71
N GLY A 12 6.94 12.43 22.93
CA GLY A 12 7.07 11.42 21.89
C GLY A 12 5.72 11.15 21.20
N GLY A 13 5.27 12.11 20.40
CA GLY A 13 4.12 11.99 19.52
C GLY A 13 4.53 11.37 18.20
N GLN A 14 3.68 10.47 17.69
CA GLN A 14 3.87 9.82 16.40
C GLN A 14 4.04 10.87 15.29
N THR A 15 5.06 10.72 14.44
CA THR A 15 5.27 11.60 13.28
C THR A 15 4.17 11.38 12.24
N ARG A 16 4.00 12.34 11.33
CA ARG A 16 3.02 12.21 10.24
C ARG A 16 3.34 10.99 9.38
N GLU A 17 4.61 10.76 9.11
CA GLU A 17 5.15 9.64 8.34
C GLU A 17 4.87 8.30 9.02
N GLU A 18 5.06 8.22 10.33
CA GLU A 18 4.71 7.03 11.13
C GLU A 18 3.20 6.74 11.09
N LYS A 19 2.35 7.77 11.15
CA LYS A 19 0.90 7.60 11.02
C LYS A 19 0.49 7.11 9.63
N VAL A 20 1.12 7.64 8.56
CA VAL A 20 0.88 7.17 7.20
C VAL A 20 1.34 5.71 7.05
N LYS A 21 2.49 5.36 7.61
CA LYS A 21 3.02 3.98 7.61
C LYS A 21 2.08 3.01 8.32
N GLN A 22 1.53 3.40 9.47
CA GLN A 22 0.55 2.59 10.19
C GLN A 22 -0.69 2.32 9.34
N VAL A 23 -1.30 3.37 8.75
CA VAL A 23 -2.49 3.21 7.90
C VAL A 23 -2.17 2.37 6.67
N LEU A 24 -0.99 2.54 6.07
CA LEU A 24 -0.53 1.75 4.93
C LEU A 24 -0.46 0.26 5.28
N ASP A 25 0.14 -0.08 6.41
CA ASP A 25 0.26 -1.47 6.87
C ASP A 25 -1.12 -2.07 7.20
N GLU A 26 -2.00 -1.31 7.85
CA GLU A 26 -3.39 -1.73 8.12
C GLU A 26 -4.18 -1.99 6.84
N VAL A 27 -3.99 -1.17 5.79
CA VAL A 27 -4.67 -1.38 4.50
C VAL A 27 -4.10 -2.60 3.80
N LEU A 28 -2.77 -2.76 3.78
CA LEU A 28 -2.12 -3.93 3.18
C LEU A 28 -2.57 -5.25 3.82
N GLU A 29 -2.74 -5.27 5.14
CA GLU A 29 -3.23 -6.44 5.89
C GLU A 29 -4.69 -6.78 5.56
N LYS A 30 -5.51 -5.77 5.27
CA LYS A 30 -6.95 -5.95 4.97
C LYS A 30 -7.25 -6.26 3.51
N LEU A 31 -6.25 -6.24 2.63
CA LEU A 31 -6.49 -6.54 1.22
C LEU A 31 -6.86 -8.01 1.04
N PRO A 32 -7.91 -8.29 0.25
CA PRO A 32 -8.29 -9.67 -0.02
C PRO A 32 -7.21 -10.40 -0.84
N ASP A 33 -7.22 -11.71 -0.72
CA ASP A 33 -6.46 -12.61 -1.59
C ASP A 33 -7.08 -12.66 -2.98
N GLU A 34 -6.24 -12.97 -3.97
CA GLU A 34 -6.69 -13.13 -5.35
C GLU A 34 -7.49 -14.42 -5.51
N PHE A 35 -8.53 -14.37 -6.32
CA PHE A 35 -9.32 -15.52 -6.70
C PHE A 35 -8.47 -16.47 -7.55
N ASN A 36 -8.37 -17.74 -7.16
CA ASN A 36 -7.83 -18.78 -8.02
C ASN A 36 -8.90 -19.21 -9.03
N VAL A 37 -9.11 -18.39 -10.07
CA VAL A 37 -10.20 -18.59 -11.03
C VAL A 37 -10.06 -19.92 -11.78
N VAL A 38 -8.84 -20.39 -12.03
CA VAL A 38 -8.58 -21.69 -12.66
C VAL A 38 -9.14 -22.83 -11.80
N GLU A 39 -8.83 -22.83 -10.51
CA GLU A 39 -9.32 -23.83 -9.58
C GLU A 39 -10.84 -23.72 -9.37
N MET A 40 -11.37 -22.50 -9.28
CA MET A 40 -12.81 -22.29 -9.14
C MET A 40 -13.58 -22.76 -10.38
N MET A 41 -13.07 -22.49 -11.59
CA MET A 41 -13.65 -22.97 -12.86
C MET A 41 -13.60 -24.49 -13.00
N ALA A 42 -12.62 -25.16 -12.40
CA ALA A 42 -12.50 -26.61 -12.40
C ALA A 42 -13.51 -27.30 -11.47
N ARG A 43 -13.99 -26.58 -10.45
CA ARG A 43 -14.98 -27.08 -9.47
C ARG A 43 -16.44 -26.82 -9.88
N VAL A 44 -16.67 -26.05 -10.95
CA VAL A 44 -18.02 -25.78 -11.45
C VAL A 44 -18.44 -26.84 -12.48
N GLU A 45 -19.54 -27.53 -12.18
CA GLU A 45 -20.13 -28.55 -13.05
C GLU A 45 -20.87 -27.92 -14.25
N ASP A 46 -21.74 -26.93 -13.99
CA ASP A 46 -22.53 -26.26 -15.03
C ASP A 46 -22.07 -24.83 -15.32
N ARG A 47 -21.64 -24.61 -16.56
CA ARG A 47 -21.18 -23.30 -17.04
C ARG A 47 -22.32 -22.53 -17.68
N THR A 48 -23.13 -21.90 -16.84
CA THR A 48 -24.16 -20.95 -17.30
C THR A 48 -23.52 -19.62 -17.73
N PRO A 49 -24.19 -18.80 -18.56
CA PRO A 49 -23.72 -17.46 -18.90
C PRO A 49 -23.39 -16.59 -17.68
N TYR A 50 -24.21 -16.67 -16.61
CA TYR A 50 -23.96 -15.94 -15.37
C TYR A 50 -22.68 -16.41 -14.67
N THR A 51 -22.41 -17.71 -14.68
CA THR A 51 -21.19 -18.28 -14.08
C THR A 51 -19.93 -17.79 -14.80
N VAL A 52 -19.98 -17.70 -16.14
CA VAL A 52 -18.86 -17.18 -16.93
C VAL A 52 -18.57 -15.71 -16.62
N VAL A 53 -19.62 -14.88 -16.53
CA VAL A 53 -19.47 -13.45 -16.16
C VAL A 53 -18.91 -13.31 -14.74
N ALA A 54 -19.36 -14.13 -13.79
CA ALA A 54 -18.84 -14.10 -12.42
C ALA A 54 -17.32 -14.36 -12.39
N PHE A 55 -16.82 -15.32 -13.18
CA PHE A 55 -15.38 -15.56 -13.27
C PHE A 55 -14.60 -14.44 -13.93
N GLN A 56 -15.16 -13.79 -14.95
CA GLN A 56 -14.55 -12.60 -15.55
C GLN A 56 -14.45 -11.44 -14.55
N GLU A 57 -15.48 -11.25 -13.72
CA GLU A 57 -15.44 -10.26 -12.65
C GLU A 57 -14.41 -10.63 -11.56
N CYS A 58 -14.23 -11.92 -11.25
CA CYS A 58 -13.12 -12.36 -10.38
C CYS A 58 -11.75 -11.98 -10.95
N GLU A 59 -11.51 -12.24 -12.24
CA GLU A 59 -10.26 -11.83 -12.93
C GLU A 59 -10.05 -10.31 -12.91
N ARG A 60 -11.13 -9.54 -13.15
CA ARG A 60 -11.09 -8.08 -13.08
C ARG A 60 -10.78 -7.61 -11.65
N MET A 61 -11.34 -8.26 -10.64
CA MET A 61 -11.07 -7.96 -9.23
C MET A 61 -9.64 -8.32 -8.84
N ASN A 62 -9.08 -9.41 -9.35
CA ASN A 62 -7.67 -9.77 -9.17
C ASN A 62 -6.76 -8.68 -9.72
N THR A 63 -7.04 -8.21 -10.94
CA THR A 63 -6.30 -7.10 -11.56
C THR A 63 -6.36 -5.86 -10.68
N LEU A 64 -7.55 -5.45 -10.23
CA LEU A 64 -7.72 -4.31 -9.34
C LEU A 64 -6.94 -4.48 -8.02
N THR A 65 -7.01 -5.66 -7.41
CA THR A 65 -6.33 -5.96 -6.14
C THR A 65 -4.81 -5.91 -6.31
N SER A 66 -4.28 -6.45 -7.41
CA SER A 66 -2.86 -6.40 -7.76
C SER A 66 -2.37 -4.97 -7.95
N GLU A 67 -3.14 -4.13 -8.66
CA GLU A 67 -2.84 -2.71 -8.85
C GLU A 67 -2.82 -1.95 -7.52
N ILE A 68 -3.79 -2.19 -6.63
CA ILE A 68 -3.80 -1.60 -5.29
C ILE A 68 -2.58 -2.03 -4.48
N LYS A 69 -2.24 -3.34 -4.48
CA LYS A 69 -1.03 -3.86 -3.81
C LYS A 69 0.23 -3.20 -4.37
N ARG A 70 0.33 -3.00 -5.68
CA ARG A 70 1.48 -2.32 -6.31
C ARG A 70 1.60 -0.87 -5.84
N SER A 71 0.52 -0.09 -5.93
CA SER A 71 0.53 1.32 -5.52
C SER A 71 0.87 1.51 -4.04
N LEU A 72 0.39 0.63 -3.16
CA LEU A 72 0.73 0.67 -1.73
C LEU A 72 2.21 0.31 -1.47
N LYS A 73 2.78 -0.64 -2.22
CA LYS A 73 4.21 -0.95 -2.15
C LYS A 73 5.08 0.22 -2.65
N GLU A 74 4.66 0.91 -3.71
CA GLU A 74 5.34 2.12 -4.18
C GLU A 74 5.31 3.23 -3.12
N LEU A 75 4.18 3.40 -2.43
CA LEU A 75 4.07 4.34 -1.31
C LEU A 75 5.02 3.96 -0.15
N ASP A 76 5.10 2.67 0.22
CA ASP A 76 6.01 2.19 1.26
C ASP A 76 7.48 2.51 0.94
N LEU A 77 7.89 2.28 -0.31
CA LEU A 77 9.22 2.62 -0.80
C LEU A 77 9.46 4.13 -0.76
N GLY A 78 8.47 4.94 -1.17
CA GLY A 78 8.53 6.39 -1.12
C GLY A 78 8.77 6.93 0.29
N LEU A 79 8.08 6.36 1.30
CA LEU A 79 8.29 6.72 2.71
C LEU A 79 9.71 6.39 3.18
N LYS A 80 10.21 5.18 2.87
CA LYS A 80 11.58 4.75 3.22
C LYS A 80 12.64 5.65 2.60
N VAL A 81 12.48 6.03 1.34
CA VAL A 81 13.41 6.92 0.62
C VAL A 81 13.36 8.32 1.23
N SER A 82 12.17 8.86 1.51
CA SER A 82 11.99 10.19 2.12
C SER A 82 12.74 10.30 3.45
N SER A 83 12.56 9.33 4.35
CA SER A 83 13.29 9.28 5.62
C SER A 83 14.81 9.18 5.40
N THR A 84 15.26 8.30 4.51
CA THR A 84 16.69 8.09 4.23
C THR A 84 17.38 9.35 3.69
N VAL A 85 16.75 10.05 2.75
CA VAL A 85 17.28 11.30 2.18
C VAL A 85 17.32 12.39 3.25
N PHE A 86 16.28 12.51 4.07
CA PHE A 86 16.23 13.47 5.18
C PHE A 86 17.36 13.22 6.19
N TYR A 87 17.56 11.98 6.66
CA TYR A 87 18.66 11.66 7.57
C TYR A 87 20.03 11.96 6.98
N LYS A 88 20.27 11.66 5.70
CA LYS A 88 21.54 11.98 5.03
C LYS A 88 21.79 13.48 4.97
N ILE A 89 20.79 14.29 4.62
CA ILE A 89 20.91 15.75 4.59
C ILE A 89 21.22 16.28 6.00
N VAL A 90 20.51 15.83 7.03
CA VAL A 90 20.74 16.25 8.41
C VAL A 90 22.14 15.87 8.90
N VAL A 91 22.64 14.68 8.55
CA VAL A 91 23.99 14.24 8.90
C VAL A 91 25.05 15.11 8.20
N ILE A 92 24.89 15.39 6.90
CA ILE A 92 25.83 16.25 6.15
C ILE A 92 25.88 17.66 6.75
N LEU A 93 24.72 18.24 7.09
CA LEU A 93 24.64 19.57 7.70
C LEU A 93 25.22 19.64 9.13
N ARG A 94 25.25 18.53 9.87
CA ARG A 94 25.90 18.46 11.20
C ARG A 94 27.40 18.21 11.15
N LEU A 95 27.93 17.77 10.02
CA LEU A 95 29.35 17.50 9.81
C LEU A 95 30.10 18.65 9.11
N SER A 96 29.41 19.75 8.79
CA SER A 96 29.97 21.00 8.21
C SER A 96 29.95 22.11 9.25
#